data_AF-A0A238HCG6-F1
#
_entry.id   AF-A0A238HCG6-F1
#
_cell.length_a   1.000
_cell.length_b   1.000
_cell.length_c   1.000
_cell.angle_alpha   90.00
_cell.angle_beta   90.00
_cell.angle_gamma   90.00
#
_symmetry.space_group_name_H-M   'P 1'
#
loop_
_entity.id
_entity.type
_entity.pdbx_description
1 polymer ?
#
loop_
_entity_poly.entity_id
_entity_poly.type
_entity_poly.pdbx_seq_one_letter_code
_entity_poly.pdbx_strand_id
1 'polypeptide(L)'
;MADNYRVTCASPSYIAAHDKPTQTDALADLDFIFLLMSAKPSSGRHFWRDGKTVNVRVPAHRAHATDGGAVAREWALEGRGIVMKSIWDVAGA
;
A
#
# COMPACT_ATOMS: atom_id res chain seq x y z
N MET A 1 -5.17 21.93 12.51
CA MET A 1 -5.55 21.00 11.42
C MET A 1 -4.81 19.71 11.70
N ALA A 2 -5.48 18.56 11.79
CA ALA A 2 -4.78 17.30 12.06
C ALA A 2 -3.96 16.90 10.83
N ASP A 3 -2.76 16.35 11.02
CA ASP A 3 -1.93 15.88 9.91
C ASP A 3 -2.58 14.66 9.26
N ASN A 4 -2.85 14.75 7.95
CA ASN A 4 -3.28 13.62 7.14
C ASN A 4 -2.09 13.12 6.31
N TYR A 5 -1.50 12.03 6.75
CA TYR A 5 -0.45 11.33 6.01
C TYR A 5 -0.93 9.96 5.57
N ARG A 6 -0.26 9.43 4.55
CA ARG A 6 -0.55 8.10 4.02
C ARG A 6 0.25 7.05 4.80
N VAL A 7 -0.44 6.01 5.23
CA VAL A 7 0.14 4.85 5.91
C VAL A 7 -0.06 3.60 5.08
N THR A 8 0.96 2.74 5.07
CA THR A 8 0.90 1.42 4.45
C THR A 8 0.42 0.40 5.46
N CYS A 9 -0.59 -0.39 5.10
CA CYS A 9 -1.24 -1.36 5.96
C CYS A 9 -1.24 -2.74 5.29
N ALA A 10 -1.08 -3.80 6.08
CA ALA A 10 -1.18 -5.19 5.66
C ALA A 10 -1.63 -6.05 6.84
N SER A 11 -2.14 -7.25 6.58
CA SER A 11 -2.44 -8.21 7.64
C SER A 11 -1.17 -8.68 8.37
N PRO A 12 -1.29 -9.09 9.64
CA PRO A 12 -0.19 -9.75 10.35
C PRO A 12 0.31 -11.00 9.62
N SER A 13 -0.58 -11.77 8.99
CA SER A 13 -0.22 -12.97 8.22
C SER A 13 0.63 -12.63 7.00
N TYR A 14 0.31 -11.54 6.29
CA TYR A 14 1.11 -11.10 5.14
C TYR A 14 2.50 -10.64 5.56
N ILE A 15 2.61 -9.88 6.67
CA ILE A 15 3.89 -9.43 7.24
C ILE A 15 4.70 -10.63 7.78
N ALA A 16 4.06 -11.67 8.31
CA ALA A 16 4.78 -12.86 8.76
C ALA A 16 5.32 -13.70 7.59
N ALA A 17 4.62 -13.68 6.45
CA ALA A 17 5.04 -14.38 5.24
C ALA A 17 6.09 -13.61 4.41
N HIS A 18 6.17 -12.29 4.59
CA HIS A 18 7.09 -11.42 3.86
C HIS A 18 7.97 -10.65 4.84
N ASP A 19 9.29 -10.89 4.77
CA ASP A 19 10.24 -10.11 5.56
C ASP A 19 10.02 -8.61 5.37
N LYS A 20 10.20 -7.86 6.45
CA LYS A 20 10.07 -6.40 6.42
C LYS A 20 11.11 -5.84 5.44
N PRO A 21 10.70 -5.12 4.38
CA PRO A 21 11.62 -4.58 3.40
C PRO A 21 12.59 -3.60 4.06
N THR A 22 13.88 -3.93 4.06
CA THR A 22 14.95 -3.10 4.61
C THR A 22 15.44 -2.06 3.62
N GLN A 23 15.13 -2.22 2.33
CA GLN A 23 15.48 -1.32 1.22
C GLN A 23 14.22 -0.96 0.41
N THR A 24 14.22 0.21 -0.23
CA THR A 24 13.06 0.66 -1.02
C THR A 24 12.83 -0.21 -2.25
N ASP A 25 13.89 -0.78 -2.83
CA ASP A 25 13.77 -1.60 -4.04
C ASP A 25 13.04 -2.92 -3.75
N ALA A 26 13.23 -3.48 -2.55
CA ALA A 26 12.50 -4.65 -2.07
C ALA A 26 10.99 -4.41 -1.94
N LEU A 27 10.52 -3.16 -1.96
CA LEU A 27 9.09 -2.88 -2.02
C LEU A 27 8.49 -3.36 -3.35
N ALA A 28 9.25 -3.41 -4.45
CA ALA A 28 8.75 -3.90 -5.74
C ALA A 28 8.41 -5.40 -5.72
N ASP A 29 8.92 -6.15 -4.75
CA ASP A 29 8.68 -7.58 -4.55
C ASP A 29 7.46 -7.87 -3.66
N LEU A 30 6.72 -6.84 -3.26
CA LEU A 30 5.50 -6.96 -2.47
C LEU A 30 4.27 -6.76 -3.36
N ASP A 31 3.19 -7.44 -3.00
CA ASP A 31 1.88 -7.23 -3.60
C ASP A 31 1.24 -5.95 -3.05
N PHE A 32 0.68 -5.16 -3.94
CA PHE A 32 0.01 -3.91 -3.61
C PHE A 32 -1.43 -3.91 -4.07
N ILE A 33 -2.28 -3.37 -3.20
CA ILE A 33 -3.69 -3.12 -3.45
C ILE A 33 -3.86 -1.62 -3.71
N PHE A 34 -4.17 -1.27 -4.95
CA PHE A 34 -4.42 0.08 -5.41
C PHE A 34 -5.90 0.42 -5.33
N LEU A 35 -6.22 1.48 -4.60
CA LEU A 35 -7.55 2.08 -4.63
C LEU A 35 -7.62 3.07 -5.79
N LEU A 36 -8.39 2.73 -6.83
CA LEU A 36 -8.53 3.52 -8.05
C LEU A 36 -9.50 4.68 -7.81
N MET A 37 -8.96 5.86 -7.49
CA MET A 37 -9.77 7.08 -7.39
C MET A 37 -9.75 7.83 -8.72
N SER A 38 -10.59 7.41 -9.66
CA SER A 38 -11.00 8.11 -10.90
C SER A 38 -9.92 8.70 -11.84
N ALA A 39 -8.63 8.56 -11.54
CA ALA A 39 -7.51 8.95 -12.38
C ALA A 39 -6.65 7.72 -12.70
N LYS A 40 -6.10 7.70 -13.92
CA LYS A 40 -5.34 6.60 -14.52
C LYS A 40 -4.48 5.87 -13.48
N PRO A 41 -4.52 4.52 -13.40
CA PRO A 41 -3.66 3.78 -12.48
C PRO A 41 -2.19 4.07 -12.85
N SER A 42 -1.53 4.93 -12.08
CA SER A 42 -0.08 4.89 -12.02
C SER A 42 0.26 3.76 -11.06
N SER A 43 0.88 2.68 -11.55
CA SER A 43 1.40 1.61 -10.69
C SER A 43 2.64 2.05 -9.89
N GLY A 44 2.95 3.36 -9.91
CA GLY A 44 4.03 3.98 -9.15
C GLY A 44 3.56 4.33 -7.74
N ARG A 45 4.28 3.85 -6.75
CA ARG A 45 4.07 4.17 -5.34
C ARG A 45 5.18 5.10 -4.85
N HIS A 46 4.77 6.21 -4.27
CA HIS A 46 5.69 7.15 -3.65
C HIS A 46 5.89 6.76 -2.19
N PHE A 47 7.12 6.50 -1.80
CA PHE A 47 7.52 6.26 -0.43
C PHE A 47 8.46 7.36 0.02
N TRP A 48 8.36 7.76 1.29
CA TRP A 48 9.28 8.72 1.88
C TRP A 48 10.25 7.97 2.79
N ARG A 49 11.56 8.15 2.55
CA ARG A 49 12.63 7.52 3.33
C ARG A 49 13.86 8.44 3.34
N ASP A 50 14.47 8.61 4.51
CA ASP A 50 15.73 9.34 4.68
C ASP A 50 15.72 10.74 4.03
N GLY A 51 14.60 11.46 4.17
CA GLY A 51 14.42 12.81 3.61
C GLY A 51 14.16 12.86 2.11
N LYS A 52 14.01 11.71 1.44
CA LYS A 52 13.81 11.61 -0.01
C LYS A 52 12.51 10.89 -0.35
N THR A 53 11.88 11.32 -1.43
CA THR A 53 10.76 10.60 -2.05
C THR A 53 11.33 9.62 -3.07
N VAL A 54 11.02 8.34 -2.88
CA VAL A 54 11.37 7.26 -3.81
C VAL A 54 10.10 6.82 -4.52
N ASN A 55 10.15 6.75 -5.86
CA ASN A 55 9.09 6.17 -6.65
C ASN A 55 9.43 4.70 -6.93
N VAL A 56 8.57 3.80 -6.44
CA VAL A 56 8.67 2.36 -6.68
C VAL A 56 7.63 1.99 -7.70
N ARG A 57 8.07 1.44 -8.84
CA ARG A 57 7.16 0.89 -9.84
C ARG A 57 6.78 -0.53 -9.45
N VAL A 58 5.50 -0.74 -9.19
CA VAL A 58 4.97 -2.08 -8.89
C VAL A 58 4.74 -2.83 -10.21
N PRO A 59 5.27 -4.06 -10.37
CA PRO A 59 4.98 -4.91 -11.51
C PRO A 59 3.47 -5.20 -11.63
N ALA A 60 2.95 -5.26 -12.85
CA ALA A 60 1.50 -5.43 -13.05
C ALA A 60 0.92 -6.70 -12.39
N HIS A 61 1.69 -7.79 -12.35
CA HIS A 61 1.27 -9.06 -11.72
C HIS A 61 1.17 -9.00 -10.19
N ARG A 62 1.76 -7.96 -9.56
CA ARG A 62 1.72 -7.69 -8.11
C ARG A 62 0.83 -6.49 -7.77
N ALA A 63 0.14 -5.92 -8.76
CA ALA A 63 -0.68 -4.74 -8.61
C ALA A 63 -2.17 -5.12 -8.69
N HIS A 64 -2.75 -5.47 -7.54
CA HIS A 64 -4.19 -5.63 -7.40
C HIS A 64 -4.87 -4.26 -7.38
N ALA A 65 -6.02 -4.13 -8.01
CA ALA A 65 -6.72 -2.85 -8.07
C ALA A 65 -8.22 -3.02 -7.81
N THR A 66 -8.80 -2.06 -7.11
CA THR A 66 -10.23 -1.95 -6.84
C THR A 66 -10.61 -0.48 -6.69
N ASP A 67 -11.84 -0.12 -6.98
CA ASP A 67 -12.42 1.20 -6.75
C ASP A 67 -13.16 1.28 -5.38
N GLY A 68 -13.33 0.15 -4.69
CA GLY A 68 -14.01 0.06 -3.40
C GLY A 68 -13.05 0.04 -2.21
N GLY A 69 -13.13 1.05 -1.34
CA GLY A 69 -12.31 1.12 -0.13
C GLY A 69 -12.53 -0.04 0.87
N ALA A 70 -13.75 -0.60 0.90
CA ALA A 70 -14.09 -1.77 1.71
C ALA A 70 -13.43 -3.05 1.16
N VAL A 71 -13.49 -3.26 -0.15
CA VAL A 71 -12.85 -4.40 -0.83
C VAL A 71 -11.33 -4.33 -0.64
N ALA A 72 -10.73 -3.14 -0.80
CA ALA A 72 -9.30 -2.97 -0.55
C ALA A 72 -8.89 -3.32 0.89
N ARG A 73 -9.76 -3.03 1.87
CA ARG A 73 -9.55 -3.38 3.28
C ARG A 73 -9.63 -4.89 3.48
N GLU A 74 -10.66 -5.52 2.94
CA GLU A 74 -10.88 -6.97 3.05
C GLU A 74 -9.69 -7.75 2.46
N TRP A 75 -9.25 -7.40 1.26
CA TRP A 75 -8.08 -8.02 0.64
C TRP A 75 -6.81 -7.86 1.46
N ALA A 76 -6.59 -6.68 2.08
CA ALA A 76 -5.44 -6.47 2.95
C ALA A 76 -5.52 -7.31 4.22
N LEU A 77 -6.71 -7.50 4.80
CA LEU A 77 -6.94 -8.34 5.98
C LEU A 77 -6.78 -9.84 5.67
N GLU A 78 -7.17 -10.26 4.48
CA GLU A 78 -6.95 -11.62 3.97
C GLU A 78 -5.50 -11.91 3.60
N GLY A 79 -4.63 -10.90 3.65
CA GLY A 79 -3.20 -11.04 3.32
C GLY A 79 -2.91 -11.15 1.84
N ARG A 80 -3.70 -10.45 0.99
CA ARG A 80 -3.45 -10.38 -0.46
C ARG A 80 -2.45 -9.28 -0.86
N GLY A 81 -1.90 -8.56 0.10
CA GLY A 81 -0.95 -7.49 -0.15
C GLY A 81 -1.13 -6.28 0.75
N ILE A 82 -0.49 -5.20 0.32
CA ILE A 82 -0.35 -3.97 1.07
C ILE A 82 -1.27 -2.89 0.47
N VAL A 83 -2.07 -2.25 1.33
CA VAL A 83 -2.91 -1.10 0.95
C VAL A 83 -2.34 0.21 1.50
N MET A 84 -2.52 1.32 0.78
CA MET A 84 -2.20 2.66 1.29
C MET A 84 -3.48 3.38 1.71
N LYS A 85 -3.54 3.82 2.97
CA LYS A 85 -4.71 4.48 3.55
C LYS A 85 -4.37 5.82 4.16
N SER A 86 -5.37 6.69 4.30
CA SER A 86 -5.24 7.87 5.16
C SER A 86 -5.03 7.42 6.60
N ILE A 87 -4.20 8.12 7.36
CA ILE A 87 -4.14 7.89 8.81
C ILE A 87 -5.51 8.03 9.47
N TRP A 88 -6.39 8.89 8.96
CA TRP A 88 -7.77 9.02 9.46
C TRP A 88 -8.63 7.78 9.18
N ASP A 89 -8.42 7.11 8.03
CA ASP A 89 -9.13 5.86 7.71
C ASP A 89 -8.70 4.71 8.63
N VAL A 90 -7.48 4.77 9.17
CA VAL A 90 -6.90 3.75 10.05
C VAL A 90 -7.22 4.04 11.51
N ALA A 91 -7.13 5.30 11.92
CA ALA A 91 -7.40 5.72 13.30
C ALA A 91 -8.89 5.57 13.70
N GLY A 92 -9.80 5.61 12.73
CA GLY A 92 -11.23 5.38 12.94
C GLY A 92 -11.67 3.92 12.77
N ALA A 93 -10.75 2.99 12.49
CA ALA A 93 -11.02 1.57 12.21
C ALA A 93 -10.85 0.66 13.44
#